data_AF-A0A0Q7VKI3-F1
#
_entry.id   AF-A0A0Q7VKI3-F1
#
_cell.length_a   1.000
_cell.length_b   1.000
_cell.length_c   1.000
_cell.angle_alpha   90.00
_cell.angle_beta   90.00
_cell.angle_gamma   90.00
#
_symmetry.space_group_name_H-M   'P 1'
#
loop_
_entity.id
_entity.type
_entity.pdbx_description
1 polymer ?
#
loop_
_entity_poly.entity_id
_entity_poly.type
_entity_poly.pdbx_seq_one_letter_code
_entity_poly.pdbx_strand_id
1 'polypeptide(L)'
;MSLAKPAAILVAGGPMVGSPRTDEESVVSSTDFYEDVARFANLNVRFRAAIDRVLELDDEFGLGRGPELGFARRLFGAWDALKKPDHAANPRALWRALARFETEVELAECALDCLEADLHAMAPAFG
;
A
#
# COMPACT_ATOMS: atom_id res chain seq x y z
N MET A 1 -31.89 -3.73 41.35
CA MET A 1 -31.19 -2.43 41.31
C MET A 1 -30.04 -2.49 42.29
N SER A 2 -28.79 -2.52 41.81
CA SER A 2 -27.61 -2.46 42.67
C SER A 2 -26.52 -1.69 41.92
N LEU A 3 -26.24 -0.47 42.38
CA LEU A 3 -25.12 0.36 41.94
C LEU A 3 -24.17 0.44 43.13
N ALA A 4 -23.16 -0.42 43.14
CA ALA A 4 -22.04 -0.30 44.06
C ALA A 4 -21.05 0.73 43.50
N LYS A 5 -20.89 1.85 44.20
CA LYS A 5 -19.83 2.85 43.99
C LYS A 5 -18.49 2.28 44.48
N PRO A 6 -17.37 2.53 43.76
CA PRO A 6 -16.05 2.54 44.39
C PRO A 6 -15.64 3.96 44.79
N ALA A 7 -14.92 4.00 45.91
CA ALA A 7 -14.52 5.15 46.68
C ALA A 7 -13.44 6.02 46.02
N ALA A 8 -13.46 7.31 46.33
CA ALA A 8 -12.40 8.26 46.03
C ALA A 8 -11.14 7.94 46.84
N ILE A 9 -9.98 7.90 46.17
CA ILE A 9 -8.68 7.90 46.82
C ILE A 9 -8.09 9.31 46.67
N LEU A 10 -8.03 10.02 47.79
CA LEU A 10 -7.26 11.26 47.95
C LEU A 10 -5.82 10.86 48.28
N VAL A 11 -4.85 11.32 47.48
CA VAL A 11 -3.45 11.36 47.89
C VAL A 11 -2.96 12.80 47.72
N ALA A 12 -2.76 13.47 48.85
CA ALA A 12 -2.00 14.72 48.94
C ALA A 12 -0.57 14.37 49.37
N GLY A 13 0.43 14.89 48.66
CA GLY A 13 1.84 14.63 49.00
C GLY A 13 2.86 15.38 48.15
N GLY A 14 3.03 16.69 48.40
CA GLY A 14 4.33 17.39 48.34
C GLY A 14 4.79 18.00 47.01
N PRO A 15 5.36 19.23 47.01
CA PRO A 15 5.98 19.85 45.84
C PRO A 15 7.48 19.54 45.78
N MET A 16 7.96 19.07 44.62
CA MET A 16 9.39 19.03 44.30
C MET A 16 9.59 19.45 42.84
N VAL A 17 10.40 20.49 42.69
CA VAL A 17 10.84 21.12 41.46
C VAL A 17 11.46 20.08 40.51
N GLY A 18 10.90 19.97 39.31
CA GLY A 18 11.49 19.29 38.17
C GLY A 18 11.19 20.11 36.92
N SER A 19 12.24 20.58 36.25
CA SER A 19 12.18 21.37 35.03
C SER A 19 11.20 20.77 34.01
N PRO A 20 10.42 21.59 33.27
CA PRO A 20 9.74 21.08 32.09
C PRO A 20 10.84 20.79 31.06
N ARG A 21 11.26 19.52 30.98
CA ARG A 21 11.89 19.03 29.76
C ARG A 21 10.77 19.01 28.73
N THR A 22 10.99 19.81 27.69
CA THR A 22 10.23 19.89 26.46
C THR A 22 9.59 18.54 26.11
N ASP A 23 8.26 18.51 26.11
CA ASP A 23 7.45 17.50 25.45
C ASP A 23 7.69 17.60 23.93
N GLU A 24 8.85 17.14 23.46
CA GLU A 24 9.22 17.10 22.03
C GLU A 24 9.33 15.65 21.51
N GLU A 25 8.79 14.68 22.24
CA GLU A 25 8.86 13.25 21.86
C GLU A 25 7.50 12.58 21.63
N SER A 26 6.39 13.32 21.65
CA SER A 26 5.04 12.77 21.42
C SER A 26 4.31 13.40 20.23
N VAL A 27 5.06 13.81 19.22
CA VAL A 27 4.56 14.19 17.88
C VAL A 27 5.29 13.33 16.84
N VAL A 28 5.34 12.01 17.05
CA VAL A 28 5.42 11.10 15.89
C VAL A 28 4.08 11.27 15.21
N SER A 29 4.11 12.13 14.19
CA SER A 29 3.04 13.06 13.87
C SER A 29 1.87 12.29 13.30
N SER A 30 0.66 12.55 13.76
CA SER A 30 -0.57 12.06 13.13
C SER A 30 -0.58 12.32 11.61
N THR A 31 0.13 13.35 11.15
CA THR A 31 0.39 13.65 9.74
C THR A 31 1.04 12.50 8.97
N ASP A 32 2.06 11.84 9.54
CA ASP A 32 2.80 10.75 8.86
C ASP A 32 1.87 9.55 8.61
N PHE A 33 1.00 9.26 9.58
CA PHE A 33 -0.01 8.20 9.44
C PHE A 33 -1.04 8.51 8.34
N TYR A 34 -1.54 9.75 8.26
CA TYR A 34 -2.50 10.13 7.21
C TYR A 34 -1.86 10.15 5.82
N GLU A 35 -0.60 10.56 5.72
CA GLU A 35 0.17 10.52 4.48
C GLU A 35 0.35 9.08 3.99
N ASP A 36 0.70 8.16 4.89
CA ASP A 36 0.82 6.74 4.58
C ASP A 36 -0.52 6.15 4.09
N VAL A 37 -1.63 6.45 4.77
CA VAL A 37 -2.98 6.00 4.34
C VAL A 37 -3.33 6.53 2.94
N ALA A 38 -3.06 7.80 2.67
CA ALA A 38 -3.30 8.41 1.35
C ALA A 38 -2.42 7.77 0.27
N ARG A 39 -1.15 7.49 0.58
CA ARG A 39 -0.22 6.78 -0.31
C ARG A 39 -0.72 5.38 -0.64
N PHE A 40 -1.19 4.61 0.35
CA PHE A 40 -1.75 3.28 0.11
C PHE A 40 -3.05 3.31 -0.70
N ALA A 41 -3.93 4.27 -0.42
CA ALA A 41 -5.16 4.44 -1.19
C ALA A 41 -4.84 4.73 -2.66
N ASN A 42 -3.91 5.65 -2.92
CA ASN A 42 -3.45 5.97 -4.27
C ASN A 42 -2.79 4.76 -4.96
N LEU A 43 -1.96 4.02 -4.23
CA LEU A 43 -1.33 2.81 -4.74
C LEU A 43 -2.34 1.72 -5.12
N ASN A 44 -3.42 1.56 -4.35
CA ASN A 44 -4.50 0.63 -4.67
C ASN A 44 -5.26 1.05 -5.94
N VAL A 45 -5.53 2.35 -6.11
CA VAL A 45 -6.15 2.90 -7.32
C VAL A 45 -5.27 2.62 -8.55
N ARG A 46 -3.98 2.92 -8.47
CA ARG A 46 -3.00 2.66 -9.54
C ARG A 46 -2.92 1.18 -9.90
N PHE A 47 -2.84 0.30 -8.90
CA PHE A 47 -2.85 -1.14 -9.11
C PHE A 47 -4.11 -1.60 -9.87
N ARG A 48 -5.30 -1.15 -9.46
CA ARG A 48 -6.55 -1.50 -10.15
C ARG A 48 -6.55 -1.02 -11.59
N ALA A 49 -6.17 0.23 -11.82
CA ALA A 49 -6.06 0.78 -13.18
C ALA A 49 -5.09 -0.02 -14.06
N ALA A 50 -3.96 -0.48 -13.52
CA ALA A 50 -3.03 -1.34 -14.24
C ALA A 50 -3.64 -2.70 -14.59
N ILE A 51 -4.43 -3.30 -13.70
CA ILE A 51 -5.13 -4.56 -14.00
C ILE A 51 -6.22 -4.36 -15.05
N ASP A 52 -7.02 -3.30 -14.94
CA ASP A 52 -8.07 -3.01 -15.90
C ASP A 52 -7.47 -2.81 -17.31
N ARG A 53 -6.36 -2.07 -17.43
CA ARG A 53 -5.61 -1.92 -18.70
C ARG A 53 -5.07 -3.24 -19.24
N VAL A 54 -4.57 -4.15 -18.39
CA VAL A 54 -4.15 -5.49 -18.85
C VAL A 54 -5.31 -6.24 -19.48
N LEU A 55 -6.50 -6.19 -18.86
CA LEU A 55 -7.70 -6.87 -19.35
C LEU A 55 -8.20 -6.24 -20.66
N GLU A 56 -8.19 -4.91 -20.76
CA GLU A 56 -8.55 -4.19 -21.99
C GLU A 56 -7.63 -4.56 -23.16
N LEU A 57 -6.32 -4.59 -22.95
CA LEU A 57 -5.36 -4.99 -23.98
C LEU A 57 -5.46 -6.47 -24.35
N ASP A 58 -5.77 -7.35 -23.38
CA ASP A 58 -6.00 -8.77 -23.65
C ASP A 58 -7.26 -8.98 -24.50
N ASP A 59 -8.35 -8.26 -24.18
CA ASP A 59 -9.59 -8.31 -24.94
C ASP A 59 -9.43 -7.74 -26.36
N GLU A 60 -8.64 -6.68 -26.55
CA GLU A 60 -8.41 -6.06 -27.86
C GLU A 60 -7.45 -6.87 -28.75
N PHE A 61 -6.34 -7.36 -28.20
CA PHE A 61 -5.25 -7.97 -28.97
C PHE A 61 -5.10 -9.48 -28.78
N GLY A 62 -5.83 -10.11 -27.86
CA GLY A 62 -5.80 -11.56 -27.63
C GLY A 62 -4.46 -12.07 -27.07
N LEU A 63 -3.87 -11.35 -26.11
CA LEU A 63 -2.54 -11.60 -25.56
C LEU A 63 -2.43 -12.94 -24.78
N GLY A 64 -3.55 -13.40 -24.22
CA GLY A 64 -3.70 -14.64 -23.47
C GLY A 64 -2.77 -14.71 -22.25
N ARG A 65 -1.91 -15.74 -22.21
CA ARG A 65 -0.90 -15.92 -21.14
C ARG A 65 0.52 -15.70 -21.62
N GLY A 66 0.67 -14.93 -22.70
CA GLY A 66 1.94 -14.71 -23.39
C GLY A 66 3.08 -14.22 -22.46
N PRO A 67 4.33 -14.34 -22.92
CA PRO A 67 5.48 -13.78 -22.22
C PRO A 67 5.38 -12.27 -21.99
N GLU A 68 4.64 -11.55 -22.85
CA GLU A 68 4.39 -10.10 -22.82
C GLU A 68 3.72 -9.67 -21.51
N LEU A 69 2.81 -10.51 -20.98
CA LEU A 69 2.14 -10.29 -19.69
C LEU A 69 2.98 -10.76 -18.48
N GLY A 70 4.28 -10.93 -18.65
CA GLY A 70 5.20 -11.31 -17.59
C GLY A 70 5.22 -10.32 -16.41
N PHE A 71 4.98 -9.03 -16.67
CA PHE A 71 4.87 -8.01 -15.63
C PHE A 71 3.61 -8.20 -14.77
N ALA A 72 2.48 -8.57 -15.37
CA ALA A 72 1.21 -8.79 -14.65
C ALA A 72 1.37 -9.92 -13.62
N ARG A 73 2.08 -11.00 -13.97
CA ARG A 73 2.40 -12.10 -13.03
C ARG A 73 3.22 -11.63 -11.82
N ARG A 74 4.22 -10.76 -12.04
CA ARG A 74 5.02 -10.19 -10.94
C ARG A 74 4.19 -9.28 -10.06
N LEU A 75 3.34 -8.45 -10.67
CA LEU A 75 2.44 -7.53 -10.00
C LEU A 75 1.45 -8.29 -9.09
N PHE A 76 0.78 -9.33 -9.60
CA PHE A 76 -0.10 -10.18 -8.79
C PHE A 76 0.65 -10.89 -7.66
N GLY A 77 1.87 -11.37 -7.91
CA GLY A 77 2.71 -11.98 -6.88
C GLY A 77 3.08 -11.01 -5.76
N ALA A 78 3.29 -9.73 -6.09
CA ALA A 78 3.54 -8.68 -5.10
C ALA A 78 2.28 -8.32 -4.30
N TRP A 79 1.12 -8.26 -4.97
CA TRP A 79 -0.19 -8.07 -4.31
C TRP A 79 -0.51 -9.20 -3.34
N ASP A 80 -0.31 -10.46 -3.73
CA ASP A 80 -0.53 -11.60 -2.85
C ASP A 80 0.46 -11.65 -1.69
N ALA A 81 1.68 -11.15 -1.89
CA ALA A 81 2.65 -11.02 -0.82
C ALA A 81 2.15 -10.07 0.28
N LEU A 82 1.38 -9.02 -0.03
CA LEU A 82 0.81 -8.11 0.98
C LEU A 82 -0.24 -8.76 1.88
N LYS A 83 -0.91 -9.81 1.41
CA LYS A 83 -2.01 -10.47 2.13
C LYS A 83 -1.51 -11.53 3.11
N LYS A 84 -0.19 -11.78 3.15
CA LYS A 84 0.35 -12.84 4.00
C LYS A 84 0.13 -12.52 5.48
N PRO A 85 -0.27 -13.52 6.30
CA PRO A 85 -0.64 -13.31 7.69
C PRO A 85 0.56 -12.98 8.60
N ASP A 86 1.79 -13.27 8.17
CA ASP A 86 3.02 -12.99 8.91
C ASP A 86 3.26 -11.48 9.12
N HIS A 87 2.67 -10.63 8.28
CA HIS A 87 2.72 -9.18 8.42
C HIS A 87 2.08 -8.65 9.70
N ALA A 88 1.07 -9.34 10.24
CA ALA A 88 0.44 -8.96 11.50
C ALA A 88 1.40 -9.10 12.70
N ALA A 89 2.34 -10.04 12.62
CA ALA A 89 3.36 -10.28 13.66
C ALA A 89 4.66 -9.49 13.40
N ASN A 90 4.87 -8.98 12.18
CA ASN A 90 6.11 -8.31 11.80
C ASN A 90 5.84 -7.08 10.90
N PRO A 91 5.67 -5.89 11.51
CA PRO A 91 5.44 -4.65 10.77
C PRO A 91 6.55 -4.32 9.76
N ARG A 92 7.82 -4.69 10.03
CA ARG A 92 8.92 -4.47 9.08
C ARG A 92 8.77 -5.33 7.82
N ALA A 93 8.22 -6.53 7.94
CA ALA A 93 7.93 -7.38 6.79
C ALA A 93 6.84 -6.76 5.93
N LEU A 94 5.80 -6.19 6.55
CA LEU A 94 4.74 -5.47 5.86
C LEU A 94 5.30 -4.28 5.07
N TRP A 95 6.10 -3.42 5.69
CA TRP A 95 6.72 -2.26 5.03
C TRP A 95 7.59 -2.65 3.83
N ARG A 96 8.36 -3.74 3.94
CA ARG A 96 9.15 -4.24 2.81
C ARG A 96 8.27 -4.78 1.69
N ALA A 97 7.19 -5.49 2.02
CA ALA A 97 6.24 -6.01 1.05
C ALA A 97 5.51 -4.86 0.32
N LEU A 98 5.15 -3.80 1.05
CA LEU A 98 4.55 -2.58 0.50
C LEU A 98 5.50 -1.84 -0.43
N ALA A 99 6.75 -1.59 -0.02
CA ALA A 99 7.74 -0.95 -0.88
C ALA A 99 7.97 -1.76 -2.17
N ARG A 100 8.04 -3.09 -2.07
CA ARG A 100 8.13 -3.96 -3.24
C ARG A 100 6.88 -3.85 -4.13
N PHE A 101 5.70 -3.83 -3.54
CA PHE A 101 4.45 -3.72 -4.30
C PHE A 101 4.37 -2.39 -5.08
N GLU A 102 4.76 -1.29 -4.45
CA GLU A 102 4.85 0.02 -5.11
C GLU A 102 5.80 0.00 -6.31
N THR A 103 7.00 -0.56 -6.15
CA THR A 103 7.94 -0.74 -7.27
C THR A 103 7.34 -1.59 -8.39
N GLU A 104 6.63 -2.67 -8.07
CA GLU A 104 6.05 -3.55 -9.10
C GLU A 104 4.85 -2.89 -9.80
N VAL A 105 4.10 -2.01 -9.13
CA VAL A 105 3.07 -1.17 -9.77
C VAL A 105 3.71 -0.19 -10.75
N GLU A 106 4.76 0.53 -10.35
CA GLU A 106 5.49 1.45 -11.23
C GLU A 106 6.07 0.76 -12.46
N LEU A 107 6.70 -0.41 -12.26
CA LEU A 107 7.23 -1.21 -13.36
C LEU A 107 6.14 -1.74 -14.29
N ALA A 108 4.98 -2.10 -13.75
CA ALA A 108 3.85 -2.57 -14.55
C ALA A 108 3.25 -1.44 -15.39
N GLU A 109 3.11 -0.23 -14.84
CA GLU A 109 2.63 0.95 -15.58
C GLU A 109 3.56 1.26 -16.77
N CYS A 110 4.87 1.33 -16.56
CA CYS A 110 5.81 1.53 -17.66
C CYS A 110 5.75 0.39 -18.70
N ALA A 111 5.64 -0.87 -18.26
CA ALA A 111 5.55 -2.00 -19.18
C ALA A 111 4.25 -1.98 -20.00
N LEU A 112 3.15 -1.55 -19.40
CA LEU A 112 1.87 -1.37 -20.09
C LEU A 112 1.95 -0.29 -21.16
N ASP A 113 2.55 0.86 -20.83
CA ASP A 113 2.72 1.94 -21.80
C ASP A 113 3.57 1.50 -23.00
N CYS A 114 4.64 0.73 -22.77
CA CYS A 114 5.43 0.16 -23.85
C CYS A 114 4.65 -0.87 -24.67
N LEU A 115 3.94 -1.79 -24.01
CA LEU A 115 3.18 -2.84 -24.67
C LEU A 115 2.05 -2.27 -25.54
N GLU A 116 1.28 -1.31 -25.02
CA GLU A 116 0.21 -0.63 -25.75
C GLU A 116 0.76 0.08 -27.00
N ALA A 117 1.89 0.79 -26.87
CA ALA A 117 2.54 1.43 -28.01
C ALA A 117 2.98 0.42 -29.08
N ASP A 118 3.59 -0.70 -28.67
CA ASP A 118 4.04 -1.75 -29.58
C ASP A 118 2.86 -2.42 -30.30
N LEU A 119 1.78 -2.74 -29.58
CA LEU A 119 0.59 -3.37 -30.14
C LEU A 119 -0.10 -2.47 -31.17
N HIS A 120 -0.28 -1.19 -30.87
CA HIS A 120 -0.85 -0.23 -31.82
C HIS A 120 0.07 0.07 -33.01
N ALA A 121 1.39 0.04 -32.82
CA ALA A 121 2.34 0.16 -33.92
C ALA A 121 2.31 -1.04 -34.87
N MET A 122 1.96 -2.24 -34.37
CA MET A 122 1.83 -3.47 -35.16
C MET A 122 0.43 -3.67 -35.77
N ALA A 123 -0.61 -3.05 -35.21
CA ALA A 123 -1.99 -3.10 -35.71
C ALA A 123 -2.17 -2.81 -37.22
N PRO A 124 -1.45 -1.87 -37.89
CA PRO A 124 -1.59 -1.67 -39.34
C PRO A 124 -1.12 -2.85 -40.22
N ALA A 125 -0.54 -3.91 -39.65
CA ALA A 125 -0.13 -5.11 -40.39
C ALA A 125 -1.19 -6.24 -40.40
N PHE A 126 -2.29 -6.09 -39.66
CA PHE A 126 -3.34 -7.12 -39.51
C PHE A 126 -4.71 -6.71 -40.09
N GLY A 127 -4.80 -5.54 -40.73
CA GLY A 127 -6.02 -5.00 -41.36
C GLY A 127 -6.13 -5.30 -42.86
#